data_AF-A0A4R2HNG8-F1
#
_entry.id   AF-A0A4R2HNG8-F1
#
_cell.length_a   1.000
_cell.length_b   1.000
_cell.length_c   1.000
_cell.angle_alpha   90.00
_cell.angle_beta   90.00
_cell.angle_gamma   90.00
#
_symmetry.space_group_name_H-M   'P 1'
#
loop_
_entity.id
_entity.type
_entity.pdbx_description
1 polymer ?
#
loop_
_entity_poly.entity_id
_entity_poly.type
_entity_poly.pdbx_seq_one_letter_code
_entity_poly.pdbx_strand_id
1 'polypeptide(L)'
;MRPTLTVIVDPADRWMSRAACIGQAPAYDETATPWEQRKARQLCLTSCPVLAECREWARRTKFTGTAAGETLLYGRRRGHPETAAS
;
A
#
# COMPACT_ATOMS: atom_id res chain seq x y z
N MET A 1 -8.44 -10.13 -23.31
CA MET A 1 -9.34 -9.55 -22.29
C MET A 1 -8.61 -9.57 -20.96
N ARG A 2 -8.28 -8.41 -20.38
CA ARG A 2 -7.70 -8.33 -19.02
C ARG A 2 -8.87 -8.29 -18.03
N PRO A 3 -8.88 -9.11 -16.98
CA PRO A 3 -9.95 -9.08 -16.00
C PRO A 3 -9.92 -7.73 -15.30
N THR A 4 -11.02 -6.98 -15.42
CA THR A 4 -11.26 -5.76 -14.64
C THR A 4 -11.38 -6.19 -13.19
N LEU A 5 -10.33 -5.94 -12.41
CA LEU A 5 -10.33 -6.22 -10.99
C LEU A 5 -11.44 -5.34 -10.39
N THR A 6 -12.59 -5.96 -10.11
CA THR A 6 -13.73 -5.27 -9.52
C THR A 6 -13.36 -5.04 -8.07
N VAL A 7 -12.63 -3.94 -7.81
CA VAL A 7 -12.41 -3.45 -6.46
C VAL A 7 -13.79 -3.10 -5.94
N ILE A 8 -14.34 -3.96 -5.08
CA ILE A 8 -15.54 -3.66 -4.31
C ILE A 8 -15.13 -2.50 -3.39
N VAL A 9 -15.38 -1.27 -3.83
CA VAL A 9 -15.15 -0.08 -3.04
C VAL A 9 -16.21 -0.11 -1.93
N ASP A 10 -15.78 -0.44 -0.72
CA ASP A 10 -16.61 -0.29 0.47
C ASP A 10 -17.06 1.19 0.54
N PRO A 11 -18.34 1.51 0.80
CA PRO A 11 -18.76 2.88 1.03
C PRO A 11 -17.92 3.62 2.09
N ALA A 12 -17.29 2.87 3.01
CA ALA A 12 -16.30 3.39 3.95
C ALA A 12 -15.02 3.92 3.27
N ASP A 13 -14.64 3.44 2.09
CA ASP A 13 -13.40 3.80 1.38
C ASP A 13 -13.49 5.10 0.57
N ARG A 14 -14.57 5.90 0.73
CA ARG A 14 -14.64 7.27 0.16
C ARG A 14 -13.44 8.12 0.55
N TRP A 15 -12.79 7.84 1.68
CA TRP A 15 -11.57 8.53 2.10
C TRP A 15 -10.45 8.44 1.04
N MET A 16 -10.35 7.34 0.27
CA MET A 16 -9.31 7.17 -0.75
C MET A 16 -9.36 8.24 -1.84
N SER A 17 -10.55 8.76 -2.15
CA SER A 17 -10.72 9.85 -3.12
C SER A 17 -10.00 11.15 -2.72
N ARG A 18 -9.70 11.31 -1.42
CA ARG A 18 -8.98 12.45 -0.85
C ARG A 18 -7.49 12.17 -0.63
N ALA A 19 -7.01 10.98 -0.98
CA ALA A 19 -5.61 10.62 -0.78
C ALA A 19 -4.70 11.42 -1.69
N ALA A 20 -3.60 11.96 -1.15
CA ALA A 20 -2.62 12.73 -1.93
C ALA A 20 -1.91 11.88 -3.00
N CYS A 21 -1.94 10.55 -2.86
CA CYS A 21 -1.34 9.60 -3.79
C CYS A 21 -2.29 9.15 -4.92
N ILE A 22 -3.53 9.67 -4.97
CA ILE A 22 -4.49 9.29 -6.00
C ILE A 22 -3.93 9.60 -7.40
N GLY A 23 -4.04 8.63 -8.31
CA GLY A 23 -3.46 8.73 -9.66
C GLY A 23 -1.94 8.48 -9.76
N GLN A 24 -1.25 8.21 -8.64
CA GLN A 24 0.19 7.91 -8.62
C GLN A 24 0.50 6.44 -8.28
N ALA A 25 -0.43 5.52 -8.57
CA ALA A 25 -0.33 4.10 -8.17
C ALA A 25 1.05 3.43 -8.41
N PRO A 26 1.76 3.65 -9.54
CA PRO A 26 3.07 3.00 -9.77
C PRO A 26 4.15 3.34 -8.73
N ALA A 27 4.11 4.53 -8.12
CA ALA A 27 5.11 4.96 -7.14
C ALA A 27 4.87 4.36 -5.74
N TYR A 28 3.69 3.77 -5.51
CA TYR A 28 3.27 3.19 -4.22
C TYR A 28 3.18 1.65 -4.29
N ASP A 29 3.44 1.06 -5.45
CA ASP A 29 3.50 -0.38 -5.67
C ASP A 29 4.78 -1.00 -5.08
N GLU A 30 4.79 -2.31 -4.84
CA GLU A 30 5.95 -3.05 -4.36
C GLU A 30 7.11 -3.10 -5.37
N THR A 31 6.82 -2.92 -6.66
CA THR A 31 7.84 -2.88 -7.71
C THR A 31 8.50 -1.51 -7.86
N ALA A 32 8.03 -0.50 -7.12
CA ALA A 32 8.60 0.85 -7.18
C ALA A 32 10.07 0.83 -6.76
N THR A 33 10.90 1.61 -7.46
CA THR A 33 12.31 1.75 -7.10
C THR A 33 12.46 2.36 -5.70
N PRO A 34 13.59 2.14 -5.00
CA PRO A 34 13.80 2.72 -3.67
C PRO A 34 13.65 4.25 -3.63
N TRP A 35 14.00 4.93 -4.73
CA TRP A 35 13.84 6.37 -4.86
C TRP A 35 12.37 6.80 -4.95
N GLU A 36 11.55 6.07 -5.72
CA GLU A 36 10.13 6.32 -5.84
C GLU A 36 9.41 6.06 -4.51
N GLN A 37 9.75 4.97 -3.82
CA GLN A 37 9.21 4.68 -2.48
C GLN A 37 9.57 5.77 -1.47
N ARG A 38 10.79 6.32 -1.53
CA ARG A 38 11.20 7.45 -0.67
C ARG A 38 10.35 8.70 -0.94
N LYS A 39 10.13 9.05 -2.21
CA LYS A 39 9.28 10.20 -2.59
C LYS A 39 7.82 9.99 -2.18
N ALA A 40 7.29 8.79 -2.42
CA ALA A 40 5.95 8.39 -2.03
C ALA A 40 5.75 8.51 -0.51
N ARG A 41 6.71 8.03 0.28
CA ARG A 41 6.71 8.18 1.74
C ARG A 41 6.70 9.64 2.17
N GLN A 42 7.53 10.48 1.56
CA GLN A 42 7.56 11.91 1.88
C GLN A 42 6.21 12.57 1.62
N LEU A 43 5.62 12.36 0.44
CA LEU A 43 4.31 12.91 0.08
C LEU A 43 3.20 12.44 1.02
N CYS A 44 3.20 11.16 1.40
CA CYS A 44 2.28 10.64 2.41
C CYS A 44 2.37 11.45 3.71
N LEU A 45 3.58 11.55 4.28
CA LEU A 45 3.77 12.14 5.60
C LEU A 45 3.58 13.66 5.65
N THR A 46 3.78 14.35 4.53
CA THR A 46 3.66 15.83 4.49
C THR A 46 2.30 16.33 4.08
N SER A 47 1.59 15.59 3.22
CA SER A 47 0.50 16.17 2.43
C SER A 47 -0.78 15.33 2.40
N CYS A 48 -0.76 14.09 2.88
CA CYS A 48 -1.93 13.21 2.77
C CYS A 48 -2.92 13.46 3.92
N PRO A 49 -4.15 13.94 3.63
CA PRO A 49 -5.13 14.26 4.68
C PRO A 49 -5.84 13.05 5.27
N VAL A 50 -5.59 11.85 4.72
CA VAL A 50 -6.29 10.59 5.07
C VAL A 50 -5.33 9.52 5.56
N LEU A 51 -4.27 9.95 6.25
CA LEU A 51 -3.19 9.05 6.67
C LEU A 51 -3.65 8.02 7.70
N ALA A 52 -4.59 8.40 8.58
CA ALA A 52 -5.15 7.52 9.59
C ALA A 52 -6.03 6.42 8.96
N GLU A 53 -6.95 6.81 8.09
CA GLU A 53 -7.83 5.90 7.35
C GLU A 53 -7.00 4.95 6.47
N CYS A 54 -5.96 5.48 5.81
CA CYS A 54 -5.03 4.67 5.01
C CYS A 54 -4.30 3.60 5.84
N ARG A 55 -3.86 3.95 7.05
CA ARG A 55 -3.17 3.02 7.95
C ARG A 55 -4.12 1.90 8.42
N GLU A 56 -5.34 2.26 8.79
CA GLU A 56 -6.34 1.29 9.24
C GLU A 56 -6.74 0.33 8.12
N TRP A 57 -7.04 0.88 6.93
CA TRP A 57 -7.33 0.10 5.74
C TRP A 57 -6.19 -0.86 5.42
N ALA A 58 -4.94 -0.38 5.35
CA ALA A 58 -3.80 -1.20 4.96
C ALA A 58 -3.54 -2.38 5.93
N ARG A 59 -3.81 -2.18 7.23
CA ARG A 59 -3.76 -3.26 8.23
C ARG A 59 -4.86 -4.29 7.99
N ARG A 60 -6.10 -3.86 7.75
CA ARG A 60 -7.26 -4.73 7.53
C ARG A 60 -7.14 -5.55 6.25
N THR A 61 -6.72 -4.90 5.16
CA THR A 61 -6.62 -5.51 3.82
C THR A 61 -5.32 -6.23 3.56
N LYS A 62 -4.34 -6.12 4.48
CA LYS A 62 -3.04 -6.76 4.35
C LYS A 62 -2.32 -6.28 3.08
N PHE A 63 -2.35 -4.98 2.84
CA PHE A 63 -1.78 -4.36 1.65
C PHE A 63 -0.24 -4.52 1.60
N THR A 64 0.29 -4.69 0.40
CA THR A 64 1.73 -4.77 0.12
C THR A 64 2.13 -3.63 -0.81
N GLY A 65 3.16 -2.87 -0.43
CA GLY A 65 3.55 -1.63 -1.08
C GLY A 65 3.74 -0.50 -0.07
N THR A 66 3.62 0.75 -0.50
CA THR A 66 3.72 1.93 0.39
C THR A 66 2.33 2.43 0.77
N ALA A 67 1.98 2.40 2.05
CA ALA A 67 0.72 2.93 2.58
C ALA A 67 0.95 3.68 3.89
N ALA A 68 0.21 4.77 4.11
CA ALA A 68 0.34 5.63 5.30
C ALA A 68 1.77 6.10 5.64
N GLY A 69 2.63 6.24 4.62
CA GLY A 69 4.05 6.59 4.80
C GLY A 69 4.93 5.45 5.33
N GLU A 70 4.43 4.22 5.28
CA GLU A 70 5.11 3.00 5.70
C GLU A 70 5.20 2.02 4.53
N THR A 71 6.34 1.34 4.38
CA THR A 71 6.47 0.23 3.44
C THR A 71 5.95 -1.03 4.13
N LEU A 72 4.83 -1.55 3.63
CA LEU A 72 4.18 -2.76 4.13
C LEU A 72 4.51 -3.93 3.20
N LEU A 73 4.92 -5.05 3.80
CA LEU A 73 5.25 -6.28 3.07
C LEU A 73 4.41 -7.41 3.64
N TYR A 74 3.13 -7.47 3.26
CA TYR A 74 2.27 -8.57 3.68
C TYR A 74 2.41 -9.74 2.68
N GLY A 75 2.66 -10.95 3.18
CA GLY A 75 2.79 -12.15 2.33
C GLY A 75 4.20 -12.48 1.85
N ARG A 76 5.18 -11.55 1.92
CA ARG A 76 6.59 -12.00 2.00
C ARG A 76 6.82 -12.48 3.42
N ARG A 77 6.87 -13.81 3.59
CA ARG A 77 7.70 -14.39 4.64
C ARG A 77 9.03 -13.63 4.61
N ARG A 78 9.39 -12.93 5.70
CA ARG A 78 10.80 -12.85 6.09
C ARG A 78 11.25 -14.31 6.05
N GLY A 79 12.02 -14.69 5.05
CA GLY A 79 12.56 -16.03 4.96
C GLY A 79 13.41 -16.25 6.19
N HIS A 80 12.84 -16.89 7.21
CA HIS A 80 13.59 -17.66 8.17
C HIS A 80 13.94 -18.96 7.44
N PRO A 81 15.23 -19.27 7.21
CA PRO A 81 15.63 -20.55 6.68
C PRO A 81 15.63 -21.58 7.82
N GLU A 82 14.45 -21.90 8.33
CA GLU A 82 14.29 -23.06 9.21
C GLU A 82 12.87 -23.58 9.05
N THR A 83 12.75 -24.61 8.22
CA THR A 83 11.86 -25.78 8.34
C THR A 83 11.59 -26.28 6.91
N ALA A 84 12.55 -27.03 6.37
CA ALA A 84 12.29 -28.10 5.41
C ALA A 84 12.91 -29.36 6.03
N ALA A 85 12.23 -29.86 7.08
CA ALA A 85 12.36 -31.23 7.50
C ALA A 85 11.36 -32.05 6.68
N SER A 86 11.86 -32.91 5.81
CA SER A 86 11.33 -34.22 5.44
C SER A 86 12.36 -34.94 4.59
#